data_AF-A0A7Y7TV68-F1
#
_entry.id   AF-A0A7Y7TV68-F1
#
_cell.length_a   1.000
_cell.length_b   1.000
_cell.length_c   1.000
_cell.angle_alpha   90.00
_cell.angle_beta   90.00
_cell.angle_gamma   90.00
#
_symmetry.space_group_name_H-M   'P 1'
#
loop_
_entity.id
_entity.type
_entity.pdbx_description
1 polymer ?
#
loop_
_entity_poly.entity_id
_entity_poly.type
_entity_poly.pdbx_seq_one_letter_code
_entity_poly.pdbx_strand_id
1 'polypeptide(L)' 'MITISGGVISKQIDTSVTYKFKCEKCGIVDDKESSVNVTLGVTEIATKKCSNCGNIQIVKLKHAELQTQ' A
#
# COMPACT_ATOMS: atom_id res chain seq x y z
N MET A 1 -3.16 -10.53 -8.41
CA MET A 1 -3.89 -9.84 -7.30
C MET A 1 -2.93 -8.91 -6.60
N ILE A 2 -3.32 -7.66 -6.30
CA ILE A 2 -2.44 -6.71 -5.61
C ILE A 2 -2.73 -6.77 -4.11
N THR A 3 -1.67 -6.87 -3.32
CA THR A 3 -1.73 -6.90 -1.86
C THR A 3 -1.01 -5.68 -1.29
N ILE A 4 -1.51 -5.15 -0.18
CA ILE A 4 -0.89 -4.04 0.55
C ILE A 4 -0.58 -4.45 1.99
N SER A 5 0.56 -4.02 2.51
CA SER A 5 0.88 -4.05 3.95
C SER A 5 1.13 -2.63 4.44
N GLY A 6 0.67 -2.28 5.65
CA GLY A 6 0.80 -0.93 6.19
C GLY A 6 -0.14 0.13 5.58
N GLY A 7 -1.21 -0.33 4.93
CA GLY A 7 -2.22 0.53 4.30
C GLY A 7 -3.50 -0.25 3.97
N VAL A 8 -4.49 0.46 3.45
CA VAL A 8 -5.75 -0.12 2.97
C VAL A 8 -6.00 0.31 1.53
N ILE A 9 -6.31 -0.65 0.66
CA ILE A 9 -6.66 -0.36 -0.73
C ILE A 9 -8.04 0.30 -0.74
N SER A 10 -8.10 1.51 -1.27
CA SER A 10 -9.34 2.28 -1.47
C SER A 10 -9.96 1.91 -2.82
N LYS A 11 -9.11 1.79 -3.86
CA LYS A 11 -9.52 1.46 -5.23
C LYS A 11 -8.42 0.69 -5.94
N GLN A 12 -8.81 -0.28 -6.77
CA GLN A 12 -7.90 -1.00 -7.66
C GLN A 12 -8.51 -1.05 -9.06
N ILE A 13 -7.75 -0.66 -10.07
CA ILE A 13 -8.08 -0.80 -11.51
C ILE A 13 -6.85 -1.39 -12.19
N ASP A 14 -6.97 -2.63 -12.67
CA ASP A 14 -5.86 -3.38 -13.28
C ASP A 14 -4.60 -3.39 -12.40
N THR A 15 -3.55 -2.66 -12.83
CA THR A 15 -2.27 -2.48 -12.13
C THR A 15 -2.22 -1.21 -11.28
N SER A 16 -3.19 -0.32 -11.41
CA SER A 16 -3.26 0.95 -10.70
C SER A 16 -4.01 0.79 -9.38
N VAL A 17 -3.36 1.13 -8.27
CA VAL A 17 -3.90 0.99 -6.92
C VAL A 17 -3.88 2.32 -6.21
N THR A 18 -5.05 2.74 -5.77
CA THR A 18 -5.23 3.84 -4.84
C THR A 18 -5.37 3.27 -3.44
N TYR A 19 -4.49 3.66 -2.53
CA TYR A 19 -4.51 3.21 -1.14
C TYR A 19 -4.44 4.37 -0.17
N LYS A 20 -4.93 4.14 1.05
CA LYS A 20 -4.75 5.04 2.19
C LYS A 20 -3.74 4.44 3.14
N PHE A 21 -2.85 5.28 3.65
CA PHE A 21 -1.89 4.86 4.65
C PHE A 21 -2.61 4.52 5.95
N LYS A 22 -2.34 3.37 6.55
CA LYS A 22 -2.89 2.99 7.85
C LYS A 22 -1.73 2.74 8.79
N CYS A 23 -1.61 3.56 9.82
CA CYS A 23 -0.56 3.38 10.80
C CYS A 23 -0.84 2.12 11.64
N GLU A 24 0.10 1.18 11.67
CA GLU A 24 -0.05 -0.05 12.46
C GLU A 24 0.11 0.20 13.95
N LYS A 25 0.84 1.25 14.33
CA LYS A 25 1.11 1.58 15.74
C LYS A 25 -0.07 2.26 16.43
N CYS A 26 -0.68 3.26 15.79
CA CYS A 26 -1.79 4.01 16.36
C CYS A 26 -3.15 3.70 15.72
N GLY A 27 -3.19 2.88 14.67
CA GLY A 27 -4.42 2.50 13.99
C GLY A 27 -5.01 3.57 13.06
N ILE A 28 -4.45 4.79 13.05
CA ILE A 28 -4.96 5.91 12.26
C ILE A 28 -4.81 5.62 10.78
N VAL A 29 -5.91 5.79 10.06
CA VAL A 29 -5.93 5.82 8.61
C VAL A 29 -5.79 7.27 8.18
N ASP A 30 -4.79 7.55 7.36
CA ASP A 30 -4.59 8.86 6.77
C ASP A 30 -5.66 9.07 5.68
N ASP A 31 -6.32 10.23 5.68
CA ASP A 31 -7.29 10.58 4.65
C ASP A 31 -6.65 10.80 3.28
N LYS A 32 -5.31 10.96 3.23
CA LYS A 32 -4.58 11.12 1.97
C LYS A 32 -4.50 9.81 1.21
N GLU A 33 -5.17 9.79 0.08
CA GLU A 33 -5.05 8.74 -0.91
C GLU A 33 -3.71 8.85 -1.66
N SER A 34 -3.07 7.71 -1.90
CA SER A 34 -1.87 7.58 -2.71
C SER A 34 -2.16 6.58 -3.82
N SER A 35 -1.94 7.00 -5.06
CA SER A 35 -2.12 6.15 -6.24
C SER A 35 -0.76 5.72 -6.76
N VAL A 36 -0.59 4.42 -6.99
CA VAL A 36 0.63 3.83 -7.53
C VAL A 36 0.30 2.78 -8.58
N ASN A 37 1.16 2.64 -9.57
CA ASN A 37 1.00 1.63 -10.62
C ASN A 37 1.95 0.47 -10.34
N VAL A 38 1.39 -0.63 -9.84
CA VAL A 38 2.16 -1.81 -9.45
C VAL A 38 2.23 -2.77 -10.63
N THR A 39 3.38 -2.76 -11.30
CA THR A 39 3.68 -3.71 -12.38
C THR A 39 3.70 -5.13 -11.83
N LEU A 40 3.28 -6.08 -12.67
CA LEU A 40 3.29 -7.51 -12.38
C LEU A 40 4.70 -7.95 -11.91
N GLY A 41 4.77 -8.72 -10.82
CA GLY A 41 6.05 -9.21 -10.26
C GLY A 41 6.88 -8.17 -9.50
N VAL A 42 6.48 -6.88 -9.51
CA VAL A 42 7.17 -5.81 -8.81
C VAL A 42 6.58 -5.61 -7.41
N THR A 43 7.46 -5.42 -6.43
CA THR A 43 7.09 -4.98 -5.08
C THR A 43 7.47 -3.51 -4.93
N GLU A 44 6.47 -2.64 -4.84
CA GLU A 44 6.70 -1.24 -4.51
C GLU A 44 6.77 -1.06 -2.98
N ILE A 45 7.79 -0.33 -2.54
CA ILE A 45 8.07 -0.09 -1.13
C ILE A 45 8.08 1.41 -0.89
N ALA A 46 7.17 1.89 -0.04
CA ALA A 46 7.10 3.29 0.34
C ALA A 46 7.21 3.42 1.86
N THR A 47 8.22 4.16 2.32
CA THR A 47 8.36 4.49 3.74
C THR A 47 7.49 5.69 4.06
N LYS A 48 6.54 5.53 4.98
CA LYS A 48 5.62 6.58 5.40
C LYS A 48 5.77 6.84 6.89
N LYS A 49 5.94 8.12 7.25
CA LYS A 49 5.87 8.59 8.63
C LYS A 49 4.41 8.94 8.94
N CYS A 50 3.88 8.37 10.00
CA CYS A 50 2.57 8.74 10.53
C CYS A 50 2.63 10.16 11.09
N SER A 51 1.76 11.04 10.57
CA SER A 51 1.68 12.43 11.02
C SER A 51 1.17 12.58 12.46
N ASN A 52 0.43 11.59 12.97
CA ASN A 52 -0.15 11.64 14.31
C ASN A 52 0.83 11.18 15.40
N CYS A 53 1.39 9.96 15.27
CA CYS A 53 2.26 9.39 16.30
C CYS A 53 3.76 9.45 15.97
N GLY A 54 4.11 9.97 14.79
CA GLY A 54 5.50 10.05 14.32
C GLY A 54 6.12 8.71 13.92
N ASN A 55 5.37 7.60 14.02
CA ASN A 55 5.86 6.26 13.69
C ASN A 55 6.21 6.15 12.21
N ILE A 56 7.40 5.69 11.90
CA ILE A 56 7.82 5.39 10.54
C ILE A 56 7.53 3.91 10.29
N GLN A 57 6.79 3.61 9.25
CA GLN A 57 6.54 2.24 8.82
C GLN A 57 6.70 2.12 7.31
N ILE A 58 6.84 0.88 6.86
CA ILE A 58 7.04 0.55 5.45
C ILE A 58 5.71 0.07 4.89
N VAL A 59 5.20 0.76 3.88
CA VAL A 59 4.09 0.31 3.06
C VAL A 59 4.66 -0.54 1.94
N LYS A 60 4.14 -1.76 1.77
CA LYS A 60 4.53 -2.65 0.68
C LYS A 60 3.32 -2.93 -0.18
N LEU A 61 3.45 -2.72 -1.49
CA LEU A 61 2.47 -3.15 -2.47
C LEU A 61 3.10 -4.22 -3.35
N LYS A 62 2.44 -5.37 -3.45
CA LYS A 62 2.91 -6.48 -4.28
C LYS A 62 1.83 -6.89 -5.25
N HIS A 63 2.13 -6.82 -6.54
CA HIS A 63 1.32 -7.46 -7.55
C HIS A 63 1.77 -8.91 -7.68
N ALA A 64 1.06 -9.83 -7.03
CA ALA A 64 1.32 -11.25 -7.18
C ALA A 64 0.98 -11.68 -8.60
N GLU A 65 1.98 -12.20 -9.31
CA GLU A 65 1.77 -13.06 -10.47
C GLU A 65 0.95 -14.26 -10.02
N LEU A 66 -0.20 -14.50 -10.67
CA LEU A 66 -0.71 -15.86 -10.71
C LEU A 66 0.36 -16.64 -11.47
N GLN A 67 1.23 -17.35 -10.74
CA GLN A 67 1.99 -18.42 -11.36
C GLN A 67 0.97 -19.48 -11.78
N THR A 68 0.56 -19.45 -13.04
CA THR A 68 -0.02 -20.61 -13.71
C THR A 68 1.12 -21.64 -13.80
N GLN A 69 1.16 -22.55 -12.83
CA GLN A 69 1.84 -23.84 -13.00
C GLN A 69 0.94 -24.77 -13.81
#